data_AF-A0A960BB42-F1
#
_entry.id   AF-A0A960BB42-F1
#
_cell.length_a   1.000
_cell.length_b   1.000
_cell.length_c   1.000
_cell.angle_alpha   90.00
_cell.angle_beta   90.00
_cell.angle_gamma   90.00
#
_symmetry.space_group_name_H-M   'P 1'
#
loop_
_entity.id
_entity.type
_entity.pdbx_description
1 polymer ?
#
loop_
_entity_poly.entity_id
_entity_poly.type
_entity_poly.pdbx_seq_one_letter_code
_entity_poly.pdbx_strand_id
1 'polypeptide(L)' 'MNVVHVVRHGQVHNPEGVLYGRTPGYGLSVLGKQMAERLGEYFADAPLVYLVSSPLQRAQETMAPIAARHPQL' A
#
# COMPACT_ATOMS: atom_id res chain seq x y z
N MET A 1 -11.18 -17.77 -14.13
CA MET A 1 -9.71 -17.55 -14.03
C MET A 1 -9.50 -16.53 -12.92
N ASN A 2 -8.59 -16.81 -11.98
CA ASN A 2 -8.34 -15.91 -10.85
C ASN A 2 -7.17 -14.97 -11.20
N VAL A 3 -7.31 -13.69 -10.87
CA VAL A 3 -6.26 -12.69 -11.05
C VAL A 3 -5.69 -12.31 -9.69
N VAL A 4 -4.36 -12.26 -9.60
CA VAL A 4 -3.66 -11.79 -8.39
C VAL A 4 -2.90 -10.52 -8.76
N HIS A 5 -3.27 -9.41 -8.13
CA HIS A 5 -2.56 -8.15 -8.24
C HIS A 5 -1.49 -8.07 -7.16
N VAL A 6 -0.24 -7.81 -7.54
CA VAL A 6 0.86 -7.63 -6.58
C VAL A 6 1.29 -6.17 -6.60
N VAL A 7 1.23 -5.54 -5.44
CA VAL A 7 1.51 -4.10 -5.28
C VAL A 7 2.70 -3.92 -4.34
N ARG A 8 3.72 -3.21 -4.80
CA ARG A 8 4.82 -2.75 -3.94
C ARG A 8 4.33 -1.54 -3.14
N HIS A 9 4.77 -1.43 -1.88
CA HIS A 9 4.47 -0.24 -1.08
C HIS A 9 4.93 1.05 -1.78
N GLY A 10 4.22 2.15 -1.52
CA GLY A 10 4.59 3.49 -2.01
C GLY A 10 5.96 3.95 -1.52
N GLN A 11 6.42 5.09 -2.04
CA GLN A 11 7.71 5.65 -1.64
C GLN A 11 7.79 5.87 -0.12
N VAL A 12 8.92 5.49 0.47
CA VAL A 12 9.32 5.84 1.84
C VAL A 12 10.40 6.92 1.75
N HIS A 13 10.35 7.94 2.61
CA HIS A 13 11.41 8.93 2.67
C HIS A 13 12.66 8.30 3.31
N ASN A 14 13.72 8.12 2.53
CA ASN A 14 14.94 7.43 2.96
C ASN A 14 16.18 8.09 2.29
N PRO A 15 16.48 9.37 2.60
CA PRO A 15 17.55 10.10 1.93
C PRO A 15 18.95 9.54 2.21
N GLU A 16 19.17 8.91 3.37
CA GLU A 16 20.44 8.28 3.74
C GLU A 16 20.61 6.87 3.14
N GLY A 17 19.63 6.37 2.39
CA GLY A 17 19.73 5.08 1.70
C GLY A 17 19.77 3.87 2.65
N VAL A 18 19.20 3.98 3.85
CA VAL A 18 19.23 2.92 4.85
C VAL A 18 18.47 1.68 4.35
N LEU A 19 19.07 0.49 4.51
CA LEU A 19 18.40 -0.79 4.29
C LEU A 19 17.56 -1.16 5.53
N TYR A 20 16.32 -0.68 5.57
CA TYR A 20 15.50 -0.71 6.80
C TYR A 20 14.70 -1.99 7.05
N GLY A 21 14.71 -2.98 6.16
CA GLY A 21 14.10 -4.31 6.40
C GLY A 21 12.75 -4.27 7.15
N ARG A 22 12.75 -4.80 8.39
CA ARG A 22 11.60 -4.85 9.31
C ARG A 22 11.62 -3.75 10.40
N THR A 23 12.57 -2.82 10.34
CA THR A 23 12.70 -1.73 11.31
C THR A 23 11.45 -0.85 11.30
N PRO A 24 10.88 -0.52 12.47
CA PRO A 24 9.73 0.39 12.57
C PRO A 24 10.11 1.84 12.21
N GLY A 25 9.10 2.70 11.99
CA GLY A 25 9.30 4.13 11.70
C GLY A 25 9.47 4.47 10.22
N TYR A 26 9.59 3.47 9.34
CA TYR A 26 9.66 3.66 7.89
C TYR A 26 8.27 3.61 7.25
N GLY A 27 7.53 4.70 7.40
CA GLY A 27 6.24 4.96 6.75
C GLY A 27 6.38 5.65 5.39
N LEU A 28 5.24 5.80 4.70
CA LEU A 28 5.16 6.46 3.41
C LEU A 28 5.55 7.94 3.52
N SER A 29 6.33 8.39 2.53
CA SER A 29 6.57 9.83 2.31
C SER A 29 5.28 10.53 1.86
N VAL A 30 5.33 11.85 1.74
CA VAL A 30 4.23 12.63 1.12
C VAL A 30 3.89 12.08 -0.28
N LEU A 31 4.91 11.82 -1.11
CA LEU A 31 4.72 11.22 -2.43
C LEU A 31 4.19 9.79 -2.31
N GLY A 32 4.70 8.99 -1.37
CA GLY A 32 4.21 7.63 -1.14
C GLY A 32 2.72 7.59 -0.81
N LYS A 33 2.23 8.54 -0.01
CA LYS A 33 0.80 8.68 0.29
C LYS A 33 -0.02 9.05 -0.94
N GLN A 34 0.49 9.96 -1.79
CA GLN A 34 -0.17 10.27 -3.07
C GLN A 34 -0.23 9.04 -4.00
N MET A 35 0.83 8.21 -4.04
CA MET A 35 0.81 6.95 -4.78
C MET A 35 -0.25 5.98 -4.23
N ALA A 36 -0.36 5.89 -2.90
CA ALA A 36 -1.36 5.05 -2.25
C ALA A 36 -2.80 5.50 -2.58
N GLU A 37 -3.07 6.80 -2.57
CA GLU A 37 -4.39 7.33 -2.98
C GLU A 37 -4.71 6.98 -4.43
N ARG A 38 -3.73 7.10 -5.33
CA ARG A 38 -3.91 6.72 -6.75
C ARG A 38 -4.17 5.24 -6.95
N LEU A 39 -3.57 4.38 -6.12
CA LEU A 39 -3.90 2.96 -6.10
C LEU A 39 -5.34 2.73 -5.62
N GLY A 40 -5.78 3.46 -4.58
CA GLY A 40 -7.17 3.44 -4.15
C GLY A 40 -8.13 3.79 -5.29
N GLU A 41 -7.87 4.89 -6.01
CA GLU A 41 -8.64 5.29 -7.19
C GLU A 41 -8.63 4.22 -8.28
N TYR A 42 -7.46 3.66 -8.61
CA TYR A 42 -7.33 2.64 -9.65
C TYR A 42 -8.10 1.35 -9.34
N PHE A 43 -8.12 0.94 -8.07
CA PHE A 43 -8.80 -0.29 -7.64
C PHE A 43 -10.25 -0.08 -7.21
N ALA A 44 -10.81 1.14 -7.32
CA ALA A 44 -12.15 1.45 -6.81
C ALA A 44 -13.24 0.48 -7.34
N ASP A 45 -13.23 0.22 -8.64
CA ASP A 45 -14.21 -0.65 -9.31
C ASP A 45 -13.66 -2.05 -9.64
N ALA A 46 -12.46 -2.38 -9.14
CA ALA A 46 -11.87 -3.69 -9.39
C ALA A 46 -12.67 -4.79 -8.65
N PRO A 47 -12.93 -5.95 -9.27
CA PRO A 47 -13.70 -7.04 -8.67
C PRO A 47 -12.84 -7.83 -7.66
N LEU A 48 -12.36 -7.14 -6.62
CA LEU A 48 -11.54 -7.71 -5.56
C LEU A 48 -12.42 -8.54 -4.62
N VAL A 49 -11.92 -9.69 -4.21
CA VAL A 49 -12.61 -10.60 -3.27
C VAL A 49 -11.77 -10.89 -2.02
N TYR A 50 -10.54 -10.40 -1.97
CA TYR A 50 -9.62 -10.63 -0.87
C TYR A 50 -8.52 -9.57 -0.86
N LEU A 51 -8.21 -9.01 0.31
CA LEU A 51 -7.10 -8.10 0.53
C LEU A 51 -6.13 -8.70 1.55
N VAL A 52 -4.83 -8.61 1.27
CA VAL A 52 -3.78 -9.02 2.20
C VAL A 52 -2.60 -8.08 2.10
N SER A 53 -2.05 -7.71 3.25
CA SER A 53 -0.87 -6.84 3.33
C SER A 53 0.09 -7.33 4.39
N SER A 54 1.38 -7.05 4.18
CA SER A 54 2.41 -7.25 5.21
C SER A 54 2.06 -6.44 6.46
N PRO A 55 2.39 -6.89 7.68
CA PRO A 55 2.15 -6.11 8.91
C PRO A 55 3.02 -4.84 9.01
N LEU A 56 3.92 -4.60 8.06
CA LEU A 56 4.79 -3.43 8.04
C LEU A 56 4.02 -2.15 7.72
N GLN A 57 4.27 -1.08 8.48
CA GLN A 57 3.59 0.22 8.38
C GLN A 57 3.41 0.71 6.94
N ARG A 58 4.48 0.84 6.15
CA ARG A 58 4.43 1.29 4.75
C ARG A 58 3.52 0.45 3.84
N ALA A 59 3.40 -0.85 4.10
CA ALA A 59 2.52 -1.72 3.34
C ALA A 59 1.06 -1.56 3.76
N GLN A 60 0.81 -1.35 5.06
CA GLN A 60 -0.52 -1.03 5.59
C GLN A 60 -1.00 0.33 5.08
N GLU A 61 -0.16 1.36 5.16
CA GLU A 61 -0.45 2.70 4.64
C GLU A 61 -0.70 2.70 3.12
N THR A 62 -0.03 1.83 2.36
CA THR A 62 -0.29 1.68 0.91
C THR A 62 -1.62 1.00 0.65
N MET A 63 -1.99 0.00 1.45
CA MET A 63 -3.24 -0.75 1.30
C MET A 63 -4.47 0.05 1.76
N ALA A 64 -4.30 0.95 2.74
CA ALA A 64 -5.41 1.65 3.38
C ALA A 64 -6.37 2.35 2.40
N PRO A 65 -5.92 3.07 1.35
CA PRO A 65 -6.85 3.71 0.40
C PRO A 65 -7.61 2.71 -0.50
N ILE A 66 -7.05 1.53 -0.74
CA ILE A 66 -7.76 0.43 -1.43
C ILE A 66 -8.82 -0.13 -0.48
N ALA A 67 -8.43 -0.50 0.74
CA ALA A 67 -9.34 -1.07 1.73
C ALA A 67 -10.51 -0.12 2.08
N ALA A 68 -10.26 1.18 2.17
CA ALA A 68 -11.28 2.19 2.44
C ALA A 68 -12.38 2.24 1.36
N ARG A 69 -12.07 1.83 0.12
CA ARG A 69 -13.02 1.75 -1.00
C ARG A 69 -13.70 0.38 -1.12
N HIS A 70 -13.21 -0.61 -0.38
CA HIS A 70 -13.75 -1.97 -0.30
C HIS A 70 -14.03 -2.35 1.17
N PRO A 71 -14.89 -1.61 1.89
CA PRO A 71 -15.08 -1.78 3.34
C PRO A 71 -15.63 -3.15 3.78
N GLN A 72 -16.13 -3.94 2.84
CA GLN A 72 -16.57 -5.32 3.03
C GLN A 72 -15.42 -6.35 3.03
N LEU A 73 -14.20 -5.95 2.67
CA LEU A 73 -13.00 -6.81 2.58
C LEU A 73 -11.99 -6.57 3.71
#